data_AF-A0A015K4R9-F1
#
_entry.id   AF-A0A015K4R9-F1
#
_cell.length_a   1.000
_cell.length_b   1.000
_cell.length_c   1.000
_cell.angle_alpha   90.00
_cell.angle_beta   90.00
_cell.angle_gamma   90.00
#
_symmetry.space_group_name_H-M   'P 1'
#
loop_
_entity.id
_entity.type
_entity.pdbx_description
1 polymer ?
#
loop_
_entity_poly.entity_id
_entity_poly.type
_entity_poly.pdbx_seq_one_letter_code
_entity_poly.pdbx_strand_id
1 'polypeptide(L)'
;MKVAKIKVTPRRNNLPLALRKKYNHIHQLNSIQATVKEALYIESDQFKLKIPSSAEQHKGLKNNFDRHWRRKSNWLIKLFRQYNVRNGIALYSQTLNSVEELESVHINIVNLIDHINNEIVKERNAWDVQQIEYFINR
;
A
#
# COMPACT_ATOMS: atom_id res chain seq x y z
N MET A 1 -27.58 -27.08 -33.66
CA MET A 1 -26.96 -26.96 -32.33
C MET A 1 -26.58 -25.52 -32.07
N LYS A 2 -27.16 -24.87 -31.05
CA LYS A 2 -26.70 -23.54 -30.60
C LYS A 2 -25.55 -23.75 -29.64
N VAL A 3 -24.32 -23.49 -30.08
CA VAL A 3 -23.15 -23.50 -29.20
C VAL A 3 -23.22 -22.24 -28.33
N ALA A 4 -23.48 -22.41 -27.04
CA ALA A 4 -23.47 -21.29 -26.10
C ALA A 4 -22.04 -20.74 -26.01
N LYS A 5 -21.87 -19.44 -26.35
CA LYS A 5 -20.59 -18.75 -26.16
C LYS A 5 -20.31 -18.66 -24.66
N ILE A 6 -19.39 -19.46 -24.16
CA ILE A 6 -18.89 -19.35 -22.79
C ILE A 6 -18.09 -18.04 -22.73
N LYS A 7 -18.60 -17.05 -21.97
CA LYS A 7 -17.83 -15.84 -21.64
C LYS A 7 -16.74 -16.24 -20.64
N VAL A 8 -15.63 -16.79 -21.12
CA VAL A 8 -14.45 -17.16 -20.30
C VAL A 8 -13.53 -15.95 -20.11
N THR A 9 -14.07 -14.84 -19.63
CA THR A 9 -13.21 -13.79 -19.05
C THR A 9 -13.55 -13.75 -17.57
N PRO A 10 -12.67 -14.26 -16.69
CA PRO A 10 -12.95 -14.26 -15.26
C PRO A 10 -13.15 -12.82 -14.79
N ARG A 11 -14.34 -12.50 -14.28
CA ARG A 11 -14.56 -11.21 -13.60
C ARG A 11 -13.71 -11.17 -12.34
N ARG A 12 -13.31 -9.99 -11.87
CA ARG A 12 -12.56 -9.75 -10.61
C ARG A 12 -13.11 -10.50 -9.39
N ASN A 13 -14.39 -10.89 -9.40
CA ASN A 13 -15.06 -11.66 -8.34
C ASN A 13 -14.66 -13.16 -8.29
N ASN A 14 -13.92 -13.68 -9.27
CA ASN A 14 -13.52 -15.09 -9.31
C ASN A 14 -12.21 -15.37 -8.54
N LEU A 15 -11.53 -14.33 -8.05
CA LEU A 15 -10.34 -14.52 -7.23
C LEU A 15 -10.72 -14.98 -5.81
N PRO A 16 -9.94 -15.90 -5.22
CA PRO A 16 -10.02 -16.23 -3.81
C PRO A 16 -10.04 -14.97 -2.95
N LEU A 17 -10.83 -15.00 -1.87
CA LEU A 17 -10.95 -13.86 -0.96
C LEU A 17 -9.59 -13.41 -0.42
N ALA A 18 -8.67 -14.34 -0.16
CA ALA A 18 -7.31 -14.05 0.28
C ALA A 18 -6.57 -13.13 -0.71
N LEU A 19 -6.54 -13.50 -1.99
CA LEU A 19 -5.93 -12.71 -3.06
C LEU A 19 -6.57 -11.31 -3.19
N ARG A 20 -7.92 -11.24 -3.16
CA ARG A 20 -8.63 -9.95 -3.20
C ARG A 20 -8.27 -9.03 -2.04
N LYS A 21 -8.11 -9.59 -0.83
CA LYS A 21 -7.65 -8.82 0.35
C LYS A 21 -6.23 -8.26 0.13
N LYS A 22 -5.30 -9.05 -0.42
CA LYS A 22 -3.94 -8.57 -0.72
C LYS A 22 -3.92 -7.41 -1.72
N TYR A 23 -4.71 -7.47 -2.79
CA TYR A 23 -4.87 -6.33 -3.71
C TYR A 23 -5.43 -5.08 -3.04
N ASN A 24 -6.39 -5.24 -2.12
CA ASN A 24 -6.91 -4.12 -1.33
C ASN A 24 -5.82 -3.54 -0.39
N HIS A 25 -4.96 -4.38 0.19
CA HIS A 25 -3.83 -3.91 0.98
C HIS A 25 -2.88 -3.05 0.13
N ILE A 26 -2.53 -3.48 -1.08
CA ILE A 26 -1.69 -2.69 -2.01
C ILE A 26 -2.34 -1.34 -2.32
N HIS A 27 -3.64 -1.33 -2.61
CA HIS A 27 -4.36 -0.07 -2.88
C HIS A 27 -4.26 0.90 -1.69
N GLN A 28 -4.47 0.40 -0.47
CA GLN A 28 -4.35 1.22 0.73
C GLN A 28 -2.91 1.67 0.99
N LEU A 29 -1.91 0.81 0.74
CA LEU A 29 -0.49 1.16 0.86
C LEU A 29 -0.09 2.26 -0.13
N ASN A 30 -0.52 2.19 -1.38
CA ASN A 30 -0.26 3.23 -2.39
C ASN A 30 -0.85 4.58 -1.98
N SER A 31 -2.06 4.58 -1.41
CA SER A 31 -2.67 5.80 -0.87
C SER A 31 -1.84 6.40 0.27
N ILE A 32 -1.30 5.58 1.17
CA ILE A 32 -0.44 6.07 2.26
C ILE A 32 0.91 6.54 1.72
N GLN A 33 1.49 5.81 0.77
CA GLN A 33 2.74 6.18 0.11
C GLN A 33 2.65 7.57 -0.53
N ALA A 34 1.53 7.88 -1.19
CA ALA A 34 1.28 9.20 -1.75
C ALA A 34 1.30 10.30 -0.68
N THR A 35 0.60 10.09 0.44
CA THR A 35 0.61 11.03 1.58
C THR A 35 2.00 11.23 2.18
N VAL A 36 2.83 10.19 2.26
CA VAL A 36 4.21 10.30 2.74
C VAL A 36 5.09 11.06 1.73
N LYS A 37 4.91 10.83 0.43
CA LYS A 37 5.61 11.60 -0.63
C LYS A 37 5.24 13.08 -0.61
N GLU A 38 3.97 13.40 -0.34
CA GLU A 38 3.53 14.79 -0.16
C GLU A 38 4.22 15.45 1.04
N ALA A 39 4.34 14.74 2.17
CA ALA A 39 5.08 15.23 3.34
C ALA A 39 6.57 15.43 3.04
N LEU A 40 7.22 14.49 2.35
CA LEU A 40 8.61 14.65 1.89
C LEU A 40 8.77 15.89 0.99
N TYR A 41 7.81 16.12 0.10
CA TYR A 41 7.83 17.31 -0.74
C TYR A 41 7.70 18.60 0.08
N ILE A 42 6.80 18.66 1.07
CA ILE A 42 6.63 19.82 1.96
C ILE A 42 7.94 20.17 2.68
N GLU A 43 8.67 19.16 3.15
CA GLU A 43 9.94 19.36 3.88
C GLU A 43 11.14 19.67 2.94
N SER A 44 10.97 19.47 1.63
CA SER A 44 12.04 19.68 0.64
C SER A 44 12.38 21.15 0.41
N ASP A 45 13.62 21.42 0.02
CA ASP A 45 14.05 22.78 -0.30
C ASP A 45 13.33 23.36 -1.54
N GLN A 46 12.88 22.50 -2.46
CA GLN A 46 12.09 22.92 -3.62
C GLN A 46 10.76 23.56 -3.20
N PHE A 47 10.12 23.04 -2.15
CA PHE A 47 8.89 23.61 -1.62
C PHE A 47 9.13 24.97 -0.99
N LYS A 48 10.19 25.10 -0.17
CA LYS A 48 10.62 26.35 0.46
C LYS A 48 10.94 27.45 -0.56
N LEU A 49 11.47 27.08 -1.73
CA LEU A 49 11.79 28.01 -2.82
C LEU A 49 10.56 28.43 -3.64
N LYS A 50 9.61 27.51 -3.90
CA LYS A 50 8.43 27.78 -4.73
C LYS A 50 7.32 28.53 -4.00
N ILE A 51 7.21 28.33 -2.70
CA ILE A 51 6.21 28.97 -1.86
C ILE A 51 7.00 29.57 -0.71
N PRO A 52 7.26 30.89 -0.68
CA PRO A 52 7.68 31.57 0.53
C PRO A 52 6.49 31.53 1.50
N SER A 53 6.22 30.36 2.05
CA SER A 53 5.04 30.11 2.86
C SER A 53 5.16 30.98 4.10
N SER A 54 4.10 31.67 4.49
CA SER A 54 4.02 32.11 5.88
C SER A 54 4.17 30.84 6.74
N ALA A 55 4.91 30.91 7.84
CA ALA A 55 5.14 29.76 8.72
C ALA A 55 3.82 29.04 9.11
N GLU A 56 2.69 29.77 9.07
CA GLU A 56 1.33 29.27 9.30
C GLU A 56 0.84 28.28 8.22
N GLN A 57 1.13 28.51 6.93
CA GLN A 57 0.73 27.60 5.86
C GLN A 57 1.49 26.27 5.93
N HIS A 58 2.81 26.33 6.14
CA HIS A 58 3.64 25.13 6.35
C HIS A 58 3.14 24.34 7.56
N LYS A 59 2.89 25.02 8.69
CA LYS A 59 2.32 24.44 9.90
C LYS A 59 0.95 23.80 9.65
N GLY A 60 0.10 24.42 8.84
CA GLY A 60 -1.21 23.88 8.46
C GLY A 60 -1.11 22.57 7.67
N LEU A 61 -0.20 22.51 6.68
CA LEU A 61 0.04 21.31 5.88
C LEU A 61 0.61 20.15 6.71
N LYS A 62 1.61 20.45 7.56
CA LYS A 62 2.17 19.47 8.51
C LYS A 62 1.11 18.90 9.45
N ASN A 63 0.26 19.76 10.03
CA ASN A 63 -0.83 19.33 10.92
C ASN A 63 -1.85 18.42 10.22
N ASN A 64 -2.16 18.71 8.94
CA ASN A 64 -3.05 17.86 8.16
C ASN A 64 -2.42 16.49 7.91
N PHE A 65 -1.14 16.45 7.55
CA PHE A 65 -0.39 15.20 7.42
C PHE A 65 -0.42 14.39 8.72
N ASP A 66 -0.07 14.99 9.86
CA ASP A 66 0.00 14.29 11.16
C ASP A 66 -1.34 13.66 11.55
N ARG A 67 -2.44 14.37 11.29
CA ARG A 67 -3.80 13.87 11.53
C ARG A 67 -4.10 12.63 10.67
N HIS A 68 -3.71 12.64 9.40
CA HIS A 68 -3.87 11.49 8.51
C HIS A 68 -2.94 10.34 8.91
N TRP A 69 -1.68 10.65 9.20
CA TRP A 69 -0.66 9.69 9.61
C TRP A 69 -1.11 8.87 10.81
N ARG A 70 -1.56 9.52 11.89
CA ARG A 70 -2.00 8.84 13.13
C ARG A 70 -3.09 7.79 12.90
N ARG A 71 -3.98 8.01 11.94
CA ARG A 71 -5.04 7.03 11.59
C ARG A 71 -4.49 5.88 10.76
N LYS A 72 -3.61 6.18 9.82
CA LYS A 72 -3.05 5.21 8.86
C LYS A 72 -1.95 4.34 9.48
N SER A 73 -1.19 4.88 10.42
CA SER A 73 -0.04 4.19 11.01
C SER A 73 -0.44 2.98 11.84
N ASN A 74 -1.57 3.05 12.58
CA ASN A 74 -2.13 1.89 13.27
C ASN A 74 -2.52 0.75 12.32
N TRP A 75 -3.06 1.09 11.15
CA TRP A 75 -3.38 0.10 10.13
C TRP A 75 -2.10 -0.52 9.53
N LEU A 76 -1.09 0.30 9.25
CA LEU A 76 0.23 -0.17 8.81
C LEU A 76 0.83 -1.16 9.83
N ILE A 77 0.86 -0.82 11.12
CA ILE A 77 1.40 -1.71 12.16
C ILE A 77 0.71 -3.09 12.13
N LYS A 78 -0.62 -3.11 12.02
CA LYS A 78 -1.38 -4.37 11.90
C LYS A 78 -0.99 -5.15 10.65
N LEU A 79 -0.80 -4.45 9.54
CA LEU A 79 -0.40 -5.05 8.27
C LEU A 79 1.02 -5.62 8.32
N PHE A 80 1.99 -4.86 8.84
CA PHE A 80 3.36 -5.34 9.04
C PHE A 80 3.39 -6.63 9.88
N ARG A 81 2.58 -6.69 10.95
CA ARG A 81 2.41 -7.92 11.76
C ARG A 81 1.80 -9.06 10.95
N GLN A 82 0.79 -8.79 10.12
CA GLN A 82 0.15 -9.80 9.27
C GLN A 82 1.13 -10.45 8.29
N TYR A 83 2.08 -9.69 7.75
CA TYR A 83 3.11 -10.17 6.84
C TYR A 83 4.42 -10.57 7.53
N ASN A 84 4.42 -10.67 8.87
CA ASN A 84 5.61 -10.99 9.69
C ASN A 84 6.83 -10.08 9.43
N VAL A 85 6.62 -8.85 8.98
CA VAL A 85 7.68 -7.87 8.77
C VAL A 85 7.90 -7.13 10.10
N ARG A 86 8.98 -7.47 10.80
CA ARG A 86 9.26 -6.97 12.18
C ARG A 86 10.03 -5.64 12.25
N ASN A 87 10.46 -5.09 11.12
CA ASN A 87 11.34 -3.92 11.12
C ASN A 87 10.56 -2.61 11.33
N GLY A 88 11.05 -1.75 12.22
CA GLY A 88 10.66 -0.34 12.31
C GLY A 88 9.27 -0.03 12.87
N ILE A 89 8.57 -0.99 13.50
CA ILE A 89 7.19 -0.80 14.01
C ILE A 89 7.06 0.43 14.93
N ALA A 90 8.10 0.74 15.72
CA ALA A 90 8.12 1.90 16.63
C ALA A 90 8.00 3.25 15.90
N LEU A 91 8.51 3.36 14.67
CA LEU A 91 8.42 4.58 13.86
C LEU A 91 6.97 4.91 13.47
N TYR A 92 6.10 3.90 13.43
CA TYR A 92 4.68 4.07 13.08
C TYR A 92 3.81 4.45 14.28
N SER A 93 4.31 4.33 15.50
CA SER A 93 3.56 4.77 16.70
C SER A 93 3.75 6.24 17.03
N GLN A 94 4.68 6.93 16.36
CA GLN A 94 5.03 8.32 16.64
C GLN A 94 4.68 9.26 15.48
N THR A 95 4.65 10.56 15.79
CA THR A 95 4.64 11.62 14.79
C THR A 95 5.97 11.63 14.04
N LEU A 96 5.94 11.80 12.72
CA LEU A 96 7.15 11.86 11.89
C LEU A 96 7.64 13.32 11.84
N ASN A 97 8.72 13.58 12.55
CA ASN A 97 9.24 14.92 12.81
C ASN A 97 10.44 15.26 11.92
N SER A 98 11.08 14.28 11.29
CA SER A 98 12.23 14.51 10.41
C SER A 98 12.04 13.95 9.00
N VAL A 99 12.84 14.46 8.05
CA VAL A 99 12.87 13.97 6.67
C VAL A 99 13.35 12.52 6.65
N GLU A 100 14.35 12.18 7.45
CA GLU A 100 14.90 10.82 7.55
C GLU A 100 13.85 9.81 8.03
N GLU A 101 13.00 10.21 8.98
CA GLU A 101 11.88 9.38 9.44
C GLU A 101 10.84 9.16 8.33
N LEU A 102 10.52 10.21 7.57
CA LEU A 102 9.61 10.13 6.42
C LEU A 102 10.18 9.24 5.30
N GLU A 103 11.47 9.36 4.99
CA GLU A 103 12.15 8.51 3.99
C GLU A 103 12.19 7.05 4.43
N SER A 104 12.53 6.79 5.69
CA SER A 104 12.52 5.44 6.27
C SER A 104 11.14 4.80 6.18
N VAL A 105 10.09 5.54 6.52
CA VAL A 105 8.70 5.10 6.35
C VAL A 105 8.37 4.83 4.88
N HIS A 106 8.77 5.73 3.97
CA HIS A 106 8.51 5.57 2.55
C HIS A 106 9.16 4.30 1.99
N ILE A 107 10.43 4.06 2.31
CA ILE A 107 11.19 2.86 1.92
C ILE A 107 10.50 1.60 2.47
N ASN A 108 10.11 1.61 3.73
CA ASN A 108 9.44 0.46 4.35
C ASN A 108 8.07 0.16 3.70
N ILE A 109 7.31 1.18 3.30
CA ILE A 109 6.06 1.01 2.56
C ILE A 109 6.33 0.39 1.18
N VAL A 110 7.36 0.86 0.46
CA VAL A 110 7.77 0.28 -0.84
C VAL A 110 8.12 -1.19 -0.69
N ASN A 111 8.99 -1.52 0.27
CA ASN A 111 9.40 -2.89 0.55
C ASN A 111 8.20 -3.80 0.89
N LEU A 112 7.22 -3.28 1.63
CA LEU A 112 6.00 -4.02 1.96
C LEU A 112 5.12 -4.23 0.71
N ILE A 113 4.97 -3.23 -0.15
CA ILE A 113 4.25 -3.37 -1.43
C ILE A 113 4.89 -4.48 -2.28
N ASP A 114 6.21 -4.47 -2.42
CA ASP A 114 6.96 -5.47 -3.20
C ASP A 114 6.82 -6.87 -2.60
N HIS A 115 6.90 -6.99 -1.27
CA HIS A 115 6.68 -8.25 -0.58
C HIS A 115 5.27 -8.81 -0.87
N ILE A 116 4.23 -7.99 -0.74
CA ILE A 116 2.85 -8.41 -1.00
C ILE A 116 2.64 -8.79 -2.48
N ASN A 117 3.22 -8.02 -3.41
CA ASN A 117 3.18 -8.34 -4.84
C ASN A 117 3.78 -9.71 -5.12
N ASN A 118 4.95 -10.01 -4.54
CA ASN A 118 5.60 -11.31 -4.70
C ASN A 118 4.73 -12.46 -4.17
N GLU A 119 4.04 -12.26 -3.03
CA GLU A 119 3.09 -13.25 -2.53
C GLU A 119 1.87 -13.41 -3.44
N ILE A 120 1.33 -12.32 -4.00
CA ILE A 120 0.21 -12.36 -4.95
C ILE A 120 0.59 -13.17 -6.18
N VAL A 121 1.77 -12.95 -6.75
CA VAL A 121 2.24 -13.70 -7.94
C VAL A 121 2.30 -15.20 -7.64
N LYS A 122 2.87 -15.59 -6.48
CA LYS A 122 2.94 -16.99 -6.06
C LYS A 122 1.56 -17.62 -5.90
N GLU A 123 0.67 -16.97 -5.15
CA GLU A 123 -0.69 -17.47 -4.91
C GLU A 123 -1.55 -17.49 -6.18
N ARG A 124 -1.35 -16.52 -7.07
CA ARG A 124 -2.06 -16.47 -8.35
C ARG A 124 -1.67 -17.63 -9.25
N ASN A 125 -0.36 -17.90 -9.37
CA ASN A 125 0.14 -19.02 -10.16
C ASN A 125 -0.40 -20.35 -9.62
N ALA A 126 -0.37 -20.55 -8.29
CA ALA A 126 -0.93 -21.76 -7.66
C ALA A 126 -2.43 -21.91 -7.93
N TRP A 127 -3.19 -20.82 -7.85
CA TRP A 127 -4.62 -20.85 -8.16
C TRP A 127 -4.89 -21.15 -9.64
N ASP A 128 -4.13 -20.57 -10.56
CA ASP A 128 -4.28 -20.82 -12.00
C ASP A 128 -4.01 -22.30 -12.34
N VAL A 129 -3.00 -22.94 -11.72
CA VAL A 129 -2.75 -24.38 -11.84
C VAL A 129 -3.97 -25.20 -11.38
N GLN A 130 -4.52 -24.89 -10.20
CA GLN A 130 -5.71 -25.58 -9.67
C GLN A 130 -6.94 -25.43 -10.59
N GLN A 131 -7.12 -24.26 -11.21
CA GLN A 131 -8.23 -24.06 -12.15
C GLN A 131 -8.05 -24.88 -13.43
N ILE A 132 -6.82 -25.00 -13.94
CA ILE A 132 -6.51 -25.82 -15.10
C ILE A 132 -6.77 -27.30 -14.79
N GLU A 133 -6.27 -27.80 -13.66
CA GLU A 133 -6.50 -29.19 -13.21
C GLU A 133 -7.99 -29.50 -13.06
N TYR A 134 -8.74 -28.60 -12.43
CA TYR A 134 -10.19 -28.74 -12.30
C TYR A 134 -10.90 -28.77 -13.66
N PHE A 135 -10.43 -27.98 -14.63
CA PHE A 135 -11.01 -27.95 -15.97
C PHE A 135 -10.69 -29.21 -16.78
N ILE A 136 -9.47 -29.74 -16.67
CA ILE A 136 -9.04 -30.97 -17.36
C ILE A 136 -9.74 -32.21 -16.80
N ASN A 137 -9.90 -32.29 -15.48
CA ASN A 137 -10.49 -33.46 -14.80
C ASN A 137 -12.04 -33.45 -14.78
N ARG A 138 -12.67 -32.63 -15.61
CA ARG A 138 -14.13 -32.46 -15.68
C ARG A 138 -14.69 -33.04 -16.96
#